data_AF-A0A7X7SD69-F1
#
_entry.id   AF-A0A7X7SD69-F1
#
_cell.length_a   1.000
_cell.length_b   1.000
_cell.length_c   1.000
_cell.angle_alpha   90.00
_cell.angle_beta   90.00
_cell.angle_gamma   90.00
#
_symmetry.space_group_name_H-M   'P 1'
#
loop_
_entity.id
_entity.type
_entity.pdbx_description
1 polymer ?
#
loop_
_entity_poly.entity_id
_entity_poly.type
_entity_poly.pdbx_seq_one_letter_code
_entity_poly.pdbx_strand_id
1 'polypeptide(L)' 'MRSLLILFTFFFISCALDDGKSSGVIFEYDQEHEGMVRVGAKGQFALLGTNESSAPVNDRPSMKVKFTYNYSISKNEVTR' A
#
# COMPACT_ATOMS: atom_id res chain seq x y z
N MET A 1 31.28 32.51 -17.25
CA MET A 1 30.43 32.28 -16.06
C MET A 1 28.95 31.97 -16.40
N ARG A 2 28.62 31.55 -17.63
CA ARG A 2 27.28 31.04 -18.00
C ARG A 2 27.13 29.53 -17.79
N SER A 3 28.23 28.77 -17.88
CA SER A 3 28.22 27.31 -17.74
C SER A 3 27.99 26.82 -16.30
N LEU A 4 28.24 27.66 -15.30
CA LEU A 4 28.06 27.29 -13.88
C LEU A 4 26.59 27.37 -13.44
N LEU A 5 25.76 28.14 -14.16
CA LEU A 5 24.32 28.27 -13.89
C LEU A 5 23.51 27.06 -14.38
N ILE A 6 24.02 26.30 -15.36
CA ILE A 6 23.34 25.10 -15.87
C ILE A 6 23.51 23.90 -14.91
N LEU A 7 24.62 23.86 -14.16
CA LEU A 7 24.88 22.77 -13.20
C LEU A 7 23.98 22.87 -11.95
N PHE A 8 23.57 24.09 -11.56
CA PHE A 8 22.71 24.32 -10.40
C PHE A 8 21.24 23.97 -10.68
N THR A 9 20.81 24.03 -11.94
CA THR A 9 19.44 23.68 -12.34
C THR A 9 19.17 22.17 -12.39
N PHE A 10 20.21 21.32 -12.45
CA PHE A 10 20.04 19.86 -12.37
C PHE A 10 19.76 19.35 -10.95
N PHE A 11 20.00 20.14 -9.91
CA PHE A 11 19.86 19.69 -8.53
C PHE A 11 18.41 19.74 -7.99
N PHE A 12 17.51 20.44 -8.68
CA PHE A 12 16.12 20.61 -8.23
C PHE A 12 15.10 19.71 -8.95
N ILE A 13 15.56 18.83 -9.85
CA ILE A 13 14.69 17.86 -10.57
C ILE A 13 14.77 16.46 -9.94
N SER A 14 15.34 16.30 -8.73
CA SER A 14 15.11 15.09 -7.93
C SER A 14 13.69 15.16 -7.35
N CYS A 15 12.71 15.02 -8.24
CA CYS A 15 11.32 14.84 -7.93
C CYS A 15 11.15 13.78 -6.85
N ALA A 16 10.24 14.08 -5.95
CA ALA A 16 9.65 13.19 -4.97
C ALA A 16 9.44 11.79 -5.55
N LEU A 17 10.26 10.84 -5.10
CA LEU A 17 9.84 9.45 -5.03
C LEU A 17 8.89 9.37 -3.83
N ASP A 18 7.62 9.63 -4.08
CA ASP A 18 6.60 8.88 -3.36
C ASP A 18 6.81 7.43 -3.80
N ASP A 19 7.65 6.73 -3.03
CA ASP A 19 7.71 5.28 -3.04
C ASP A 19 6.34 4.85 -2.51
N GLY A 20 5.32 4.91 -3.37
CA GLY A 20 4.07 4.17 -3.27
C GLY A 20 4.40 2.68 -3.35
N LYS A 21 5.35 2.24 -2.51
CA LYS A 21 5.74 0.87 -2.27
C LYS A 21 4.42 0.19 -2.02
N SER A 22 4.00 -0.58 -3.02
CA SER A 22 3.09 -1.70 -2.85
C SER A 22 3.52 -2.32 -1.53
N SER A 23 2.64 -2.25 -0.52
CA SER A 23 2.89 -2.94 0.74
C SER A 23 3.35 -4.33 0.32
N GLY A 24 4.53 -4.77 0.74
CA GLY A 24 5.22 -5.98 0.27
C GLY A 24 4.49 -7.29 0.62
N VAL A 25 3.17 -7.21 0.77
CA VAL A 25 2.19 -8.25 0.88
C VAL A 25 2.18 -9.01 -0.45
N ILE A 26 2.96 -10.07 -0.45
CA ILE A 26 2.91 -11.11 -1.47
C ILE A 26 1.53 -11.75 -1.39
N PHE A 27 0.84 -11.82 -2.51
CA PHE A 27 -0.37 -12.62 -2.63
C PHE A 27 -0.13 -13.74 -3.65
N GLU A 28 -0.69 -14.91 -3.37
CA GLU A 28 -0.62 -16.08 -4.22
C GLU A 28 -1.95 -16.82 -4.20
N TYR A 29 -2.28 -17.57 -5.26
CA TYR A 29 -3.46 -18.42 -5.23
C TYR A 29 -3.25 -19.52 -4.19
N ASP A 30 -4.23 -19.68 -3.30
CA ASP A 30 -4.18 -20.69 -2.26
C ASP A 30 -4.45 -22.07 -2.89
N GLN A 31 -3.42 -22.91 -2.97
CA GLN A 31 -3.53 -24.24 -3.56
C GLN A 31 -4.28 -25.23 -2.65
N GLU A 32 -4.36 -24.96 -1.35
CA GLU A 32 -5.07 -25.80 -0.38
C GLU A 32 -6.56 -25.44 -0.32
N HIS A 33 -6.92 -24.19 -0.62
CA HIS A 33 -8.28 -23.67 -0.58
C HIS A 33 -8.70 -23.12 -1.93
N GLU A 34 -9.39 -23.96 -2.73
CA GLU A 34 -9.85 -23.58 -4.06
C GLU A 34 -10.67 -22.27 -4.03
N GLY A 35 -10.34 -21.36 -4.93
CA GLY A 35 -11.02 -20.06 -5.04
C GLY A 35 -10.54 -19.01 -4.05
N MET A 36 -9.57 -19.31 -3.18
CA MET A 36 -8.98 -18.33 -2.26
C MET A 36 -7.62 -17.80 -2.75
N VAL A 37 -7.28 -16.62 -2.26
CA VAL A 37 -5.96 -16.00 -2.39
C VAL A 37 -5.34 -15.92 -1.01
N ARG A 38 -4.13 -16.45 -0.88
CA ARG A 38 -3.32 -16.36 0.33
C ARG A 38 -2.55 -15.05 0.34
N VAL A 39 -2.65 -14.33 1.45
CA VAL A 39 -2.07 -13.01 1.68
C VAL A 39 -0.98 -13.11 2.74
N GLY A 40 0.28 -12.88 2.34
CA GLY A 40 1.48 -12.90 3.17
C GLY A 40 1.62 -11.66 4.07
N ALA A 41 0.65 -11.40 4.94
CA ALA A 41 0.60 -10.18 5.75
C ALA A 41 1.30 -10.27 7.11
N LYS A 42 1.76 -11.45 7.56
CA LYS A 42 2.32 -11.62 8.91
C LYS A 42 3.49 -10.69 9.18
N GLY A 43 3.37 -9.89 10.24
CA GLY A 43 4.36 -8.91 10.66
C GLY A 43 4.33 -7.61 9.87
N GLN A 44 3.57 -7.54 8.78
CA GLN A 44 3.45 -6.37 7.92
C GLN A 44 2.47 -5.36 8.50
N PHE A 45 2.65 -4.10 8.12
CA PHE A 45 1.75 -3.02 8.44
C PHE A 45 0.95 -2.59 7.21
N ALA A 46 -0.30 -2.19 7.42
CA ALA A 46 -1.12 -1.52 6.43
C ALA A 46 -1.69 -0.22 7.02
N LEU A 47 -2.08 0.71 6.15
CA LEU A 47 -2.88 1.86 6.55
C LEU A 47 -4.36 1.49 6.45
N LEU A 48 -5.10 1.75 7.52
CA LEU A 48 -6.55 1.57 7.61
C LEU A 48 -7.20 2.93 7.87
N GLY A 49 -8.29 3.22 7.15
CA GLY A 49 -8.97 4.51 7.24
C GLY A 49 -8.22 5.65 6.57
N THR A 50 -8.79 6.85 6.63
CA THR A 50 -8.28 8.06 5.98
C THR A 50 -8.29 9.26 6.93
N ASN A 51 -7.51 10.29 6.62
CA ASN A 51 -7.57 11.59 7.31
C ASN A 51 -8.35 12.64 6.50
N GLU A 52 -8.88 12.27 5.32
CA GLU A 52 -9.63 13.19 4.46
C GLU A 52 -10.86 13.73 5.17
N SER A 53 -10.92 15.06 5.32
CA SER A 53 -11.99 15.72 6.09
C SER A 53 -13.39 15.51 5.50
N SER A 54 -13.47 15.25 4.18
CA SER A 54 -14.70 14.95 3.44
C SER A 54 -15.20 13.52 3.65
N ALA A 55 -14.39 12.63 4.22
CA ALA A 55 -14.80 11.25 4.46
C ALA A 55 -15.81 11.14 5.62
N PRO A 56 -16.69 10.12 5.58
CA PRO A 56 -17.53 9.75 6.72
C PRO A 56 -16.74 9.68 8.04
N VAL A 57 -17.37 10.03 9.15
CA VAL A 57 -16.69 10.09 10.47
C VAL A 57 -16.15 8.72 10.88
N ASN A 58 -16.82 7.64 10.51
CA ASN A 58 -16.45 6.26 10.81
C ASN A 58 -15.27 5.73 9.98
N ASP A 59 -14.88 6.41 8.90
CA ASP A 59 -13.75 6.02 8.06
C ASP A 59 -12.43 6.71 8.47
N ARG A 60 -12.49 7.57 9.49
CA ARG A 60 -11.38 8.35 10.03
C ARG A 60 -11.03 7.94 11.47
N PRO A 61 -9.79 8.14 11.94
CA PRO A 61 -8.61 8.65 11.20
C PRO A 61 -7.88 7.54 10.43
N SER A 62 -6.85 7.92 9.67
CA SER A 62 -5.89 6.96 9.12
C SER A 62 -4.98 6.41 10.21
N MET A 63 -4.85 5.09 10.27
CA MET A 63 -4.13 4.37 11.32
C MET A 63 -3.25 3.26 10.74
N LYS A 64 -2.08 3.02 11.36
CA LYS A 64 -1.24 1.86 11.03
C LYS A 64 -1.73 0.63 11.77
N VAL A 65 -2.12 -0.41 11.04
CA VAL A 65 -2.52 -1.72 11.58
C VAL A 65 -1.44 -2.75 11.30
N LYS A 66 -1.19 -3.67 12.24
CA LYS A 66 -0.24 -4.78 12.08
C LYS A 66 -0.97 -6.10 12.00
N PHE A 67 -0.74 -6.87 10.95
CA PHE A 67 -1.26 -8.22 10.86
C PHE A 67 -0.31 -9.19 11.56
N THR A 68 -0.81 -10.02 12.47
CA THR A 68 -0.01 -11.00 13.23
C THR A 68 0.00 -12.38 12.58
N TYR A 69 -0.76 -12.57 11.50
CA TYR A 69 -0.92 -13.83 10.78
C TYR A 69 -1.02 -13.58 9.27
N ASN A 70 -0.73 -14.65 8.51
CA ASN A 70 -1.11 -14.73 7.10
C ASN A 70 -2.56 -15.22 7.03
N TYR A 71 -3.30 -14.80 6.02
CA TYR A 71 -4.70 -15.17 5.88
C TYR A 71 -5.02 -15.47 4.42
N SER A 72 -6.10 -16.23 4.20
CA SER A 72 -6.65 -16.45 2.87
C SER A 72 -8.02 -15.78 2.77
N ILE A 73 -8.30 -15.15 1.65
CA ILE A 73 -9.57 -14.48 1.37
C ILE A 73 -10.09 -14.92 0.01
N SER A 74 -11.41 -15.02 -0.13
CA SER A 74 -12.02 -15.41 -1.41
C SER A 74 -11.59 -14.46 -2.51
N LYS A 75 -11.21 -15.01 -3.67
CA LYS A 75 -10.84 -14.20 -4.85
C LYS A 75 -12.03 -13.45 -5.45
N ASN A 76 -13.24 -13.92 -5.15
CA ASN A 76 -14.50 -13.36 -5.62
C ASN A 76 -15.46 -13.20 -4.43
N GLU A 77 -16.43 -12.30 -4.58
CA GLU A 77 -17.55 -12.20 -3.65
C GLU A 77 -18.38 -13.49 -3.64
N VAL A 78 -19.05 -13.76 -2.52
CA VAL A 78 -19.91 -14.93 -2.36
C VAL A 78 -21.17 -14.77 -3.22
N THR A 79 -21.54 -15.81 -3.96
CA THR A 79 -22.71 -15.85 -4.84
C THR A 79 -23.86 -16.66 -4.22
N ARG A 80 -25.09 -16.49 -4.77
CA ARG A 80 -26.31 -17.19 -4.31
C ARG A 80 -26.48 -18.55 -4.96
#